data_AF-A0A2L2Z2C8-F1
#
_entry.id   AF-A0A2L2Z2C8-F1
#
_cell.length_a   1.000
_cell.length_b   1.000
_cell.length_c   1.000
_cell.angle_alpha   90.00
_cell.angle_beta   90.00
_cell.angle_gamma   90.00
#
_symmetry.space_group_name_H-M   'P 1'
#
loop_
_entity.id
_entity.type
_entity.pdbx_description
1 polymer ?
#
loop_
_entity_poly.entity_id
_entity_poly.type
_entity_poly.pdbx_seq_one_letter_code
_entity_poly.pdbx_strand_id
1 'polypeptide(L)' 'SILTFEELNTLICDCESIINSRPLTYISEDPQELIPLTPSMFLIENRNSSTKDIDEINTRDLRKRIKYRIKLLNDLR' A
#
# COMPACT_ATOMS: atom_id res chain seq x y z
N SER A 1 -22.05 -21.38 28.66
CA SER A 1 -21.05 -22.21 27.98
C SER A 1 -19.87 -21.34 27.61
N ILE A 2 -18.64 -21.82 27.78
CA ILE A 2 -17.41 -21.12 27.43
C ILE A 2 -16.84 -21.80 26.19
N LEU A 3 -16.35 -21.02 25.22
CA LEU A 3 -15.75 -21.54 23.99
C LEU A 3 -14.37 -22.13 24.29
N THR A 4 -14.04 -23.20 23.59
CA THR A 4 -12.66 -23.68 23.53
C THR A 4 -11.78 -22.69 22.77
N PHE A 5 -10.45 -22.81 22.93
CA PHE A 5 -9.51 -21.98 22.20
C PHE A 5 -9.69 -22.10 20.68
N GLU A 6 -9.89 -23.32 20.16
CA GLU A 6 -10.05 -23.58 18.72
C GLU A 6 -11.33 -22.97 18.16
N GLU A 7 -12.45 -23.10 18.89
CA GLU A 7 -13.72 -22.48 18.51
C GLU A 7 -13.62 -20.95 18.54
N LEU A 8 -13.00 -20.38 19.58
CA LEU A 8 -12.77 -18.93 19.67
C LEU A 8 -11.88 -18.44 18.52
N ASN A 9 -10.80 -19.16 18.21
CA ASN A 9 -9.91 -18.80 17.12
C ASN A 9 -10.64 -18.79 15.78
N THR A 10 -11.47 -19.81 15.53
CA THR A 10 -12.30 -19.89 14.31
C THR A 10 -13.24 -18.68 14.20
N LEU A 11 -13.93 -18.33 15.30
CA LEU A 11 -14.82 -17.18 15.32
C LEU A 11 -14.09 -15.86 15.08
N ILE A 12 -12.88 -15.70 15.61
CA ILE A 12 -12.06 -14.51 15.38
C ILE A 12 -11.62 -14.44 13.92
N CYS A 13 -11.24 -15.56 13.29
CA CYS A 13 -10.92 -15.59 11.85
C CYS A 13 -12.12 -15.15 11.00
N ASP A 14 -13.34 -15.57 11.36
CA ASP A 14 -14.55 -15.13 10.65
C ASP A 14 -14.79 -13.63 10.82
N CYS A 15 -14.61 -13.11 12.03
CA CYS A 15 -14.72 -11.67 12.30
C CYS A 15 -13.69 -10.86 11.51
N GLU A 16 -12.43 -11.32 11.50
CA GLU A 16 -11.35 -10.74 10.74
C GLU A 16 -11.68 -10.70 9.24
N SER A 17 -12.17 -11.81 8.69
CA SER A 17 -12.56 -11.92 7.27
C SER A 17 -13.62 -10.89 6.89
N ILE A 18 -14.64 -10.69 7.75
CA ILE A 18 -15.70 -9.70 7.54
C ILE A 18 -15.12 -8.28 7.59
N ILE A 19 -14.32 -7.96 8.60
CA ILE A 19 -13.73 -6.63 8.78
C ILE A 19 -12.82 -6.31 7.59
N ASN A 20 -11.98 -7.26 7.17
CA ASN A 20 -11.01 -7.08 6.10
C ASN A 20 -11.65 -6.98 4.70
N SER A 21 -12.85 -7.52 4.53
CA SER A 21 -13.62 -7.43 3.28
C SER A 21 -14.50 -6.18 3.19
N ARG A 22 -14.64 -5.43 4.29
CA ARG A 22 -15.54 -4.27 4.33
C ARG A 22 -14.95 -3.08 3.56
N PRO A 23 -15.74 -2.41 2.71
CA PRO A 23 -15.32 -1.17 2.05
C PRO A 23 -14.98 -0.06 3.05
N LEU A 24 -13.84 0.59 2.83
CA LEU A 24 -13.39 1.82 3.52
C LEU A 24 -14.00 3.08 2.91
N THR A 25 -14.55 2.96 1.71
CA THR A 25 -15.13 4.05 0.93
C THR A 25 -16.56 3.69 0.52
N TYR A 26 -17.31 4.67 0.03
CA TYR A 26 -18.66 4.46 -0.47
C TYR A 26 -18.66 3.45 -1.62
N ILE A 27 -19.70 2.60 -1.66
CA ILE A 27 -19.92 1.66 -2.76
C ILE A 27 -20.81 2.35 -3.79
N SER A 28 -20.28 2.56 -4.98
CA SER A 28 -21.07 3.10 -6.08
C SER A 28 -21.95 2.05 -6.73
N GLU A 29 -23.10 2.48 -7.25
CA GLU A 29 -23.95 1.67 -8.12
C GLU A 29 -23.54 1.78 -9.60
N ASP A 30 -22.67 2.74 -9.95
CA ASP A 30 -22.17 2.90 -11.31
C ASP A 30 -21.03 1.89 -11.58
N PRO A 31 -21.20 0.95 -12.52
CA PRO A 31 -20.17 -0.02 -12.87
C PRO A 31 -18.94 0.57 -13.56
N GLN A 32 -18.97 1.86 -13.97
CA GLN A 32 -17.82 2.56 -14.53
C GLN A 32 -16.94 3.23 -13.46
N GLU A 33 -17.40 3.31 -12.22
CA GLU A 33 -16.61 3.88 -11.13
C GLU A 33 -15.55 2.90 -10.59
N LEU A 34 -14.60 3.46 -9.83
CA LEU A 34 -13.51 2.69 -9.23
C LEU A 34 -14.02 1.71 -8.17
N ILE A 35 -13.35 0.57 -8.07
CA ILE A 35 -13.64 -0.43 -7.02
C ILE A 35 -13.32 0.17 -5.64
N PRO A 36 -14.22 0.04 -4.65
CA PRO A 36 -13.98 0.58 -3.32
C PRO A 36 -12.85 -0.17 -2.61
N LEU A 37 -12.00 0.59 -1.92
CA LEU A 37 -10.87 0.04 -1.17
C LEU A 37 -11.36 -0.75 0.05
N THR A 38 -10.83 -1.95 0.28
CA THR A 38 -11.03 -2.74 1.51
C THR A 38 -9.72 -2.84 2.30
N PRO A 39 -9.73 -3.07 3.62
CA PRO A 39 -8.50 -3.25 4.39
C PRO A 39 -7.60 -4.37 3.85
N SER A 40 -8.19 -5.47 3.35
CA SER A 40 -7.44 -6.60 2.77
C SER A 40 -6.54 -6.20 1.60
N MET A 41 -6.90 -5.15 0.83
CA MET A 41 -6.08 -4.66 -0.29
C MET A 41 -4.73 -4.07 0.16
N PHE A 42 -4.60 -3.69 1.42
CA PHE A 42 -3.35 -3.18 2.02
C PHE A 42 -2.58 -4.25 2.79
N LEU A 43 -3.28 -5.24 3.35
CA LEU A 43 -2.66 -6.32 4.14
C LEU A 43 -1.94 -7.34 3.27
N ILE A 44 -2.36 -7.50 2.02
CA ILE A 44 -1.63 -8.28 1.03
C ILE A 44 -0.50 -7.38 0.52
N GLU A 45 0.75 -7.75 0.81
CA GLU A 45 1.93 -7.10 0.23
C GLU A 45 1.84 -7.21 -1.29
N ASN A 46 1.33 -6.17 -1.93
CA ASN A 46 1.26 -6.11 -3.37
C ASN A 46 2.66 -5.77 -3.87
N ARG A 47 3.53 -6.79 -3.96
CA ARG A 47 4.90 -6.69 -4.52
C ARG A 47 4.89 -6.21 -5.97
N ASN A 48 3.73 -6.24 -6.60
CA ASN A 48 3.49 -5.73 -7.95
C ASN A 48 2.86 -4.33 -7.96
N SER A 49 2.56 -3.73 -6.80
CA SER A 49 2.26 -2.30 -6.70
C SER A 49 3.51 -1.56 -7.14
N SER A 50 3.56 -1.36 -8.45
CA SER A 50 4.66 -0.71 -9.12
C SER A 50 4.54 0.75 -8.76
N THR A 51 5.02 1.12 -7.58
CA THR A 51 5.43 2.50 -7.28
C THR A 51 6.65 2.89 -8.11
N LYS A 52 6.87 2.24 -9.27
CA LYS A 52 7.94 2.53 -10.23
C LYS A 52 7.99 4.02 -10.54
N ASP A 53 6.84 4.67 -10.65
CA ASP A 53 6.78 6.11 -10.88
C ASP A 53 7.40 6.91 -9.74
N ILE A 54 7.12 6.54 -8.48
CA ILE A 54 7.70 7.16 -7.28
C ILE A 54 9.20 6.86 -7.19
N ASP A 55 9.60 5.62 -7.49
CA ASP A 55 11.00 5.19 -7.47
C ASP A 55 11.82 5.86 -8.59
N GLU A 56 11.24 6.05 -9.77
CA GLU A 56 11.83 6.75 -10.90
C GLU A 56 11.99 8.25 -10.63
N ILE A 57 10.97 8.89 -10.04
CA ILE A 57 11.02 10.30 -9.62
C ILE A 57 12.13 10.51 -8.59
N ASN A 58 12.17 9.68 -7.54
CA ASN A 58 13.21 9.73 -6.50
C ASN A 58 14.61 9.52 -7.10
N THR A 59 14.75 8.55 -8.00
CA THR A 59 16.03 8.27 -8.68
C THR A 59 16.48 9.44 -9.54
N ARG A 60 15.57 10.08 -10.29
CA ARG A 60 15.88 11.24 -11.15
C ARG A 60 16.34 12.43 -10.32
N ASP A 61 15.67 12.72 -9.21
CA ASP A 61 16.01 13.87 -8.36
C ASP A 61 17.30 13.64 -7.58
N LEU A 62 17.55 12.42 -7.11
CA LEU A 62 18.82 12.04 -6.51
C LEU A 62 19.98 12.21 -7.50
N ARG A 63 19.82 11.76 -8.75
CA ARG A 63 20.82 11.93 -9.82
C ARG A 63 21.09 13.40 -10.13
N LYS A 64 20.08 14.27 -10.17
CA LYS A 64 20.27 15.72 -10.36
C LYS A 64 21.09 16.32 -9.21
N ARG A 65 20.77 15.98 -7.97
CA ARG A 65 21.45 16.50 -6.77
C ARG A 65 22.91 16.04 -6.69
N ILE A 66 23.19 14.79 -7.07
CA ILE A 66 24.56 14.27 -7.17
C ILE A 66 25.35 15.04 -8.23
N LYS A 67 24.78 15.22 -9.44
CA LYS A 67 25.44 16.00 -10.52
C LYS A 67 25.76 17.43 -10.10
N TYR A 68 24.83 18.10 -9.42
CA TYR A 68 25.04 19.46 -8.91
C TYR A 68 26.19 19.53 -7.90
N ARG A 69 26.27 18.58 -6.96
CA ARG A 69 27.37 18.52 -5.98
C ARG A 69 28.73 18.26 -6.63
N ILE A 70 28.79 17.38 -7.63
CA ILE A 70 30.02 17.12 -8.40
C ILE A 70 30.46 18.39 -9.14
N LYS A 71 29.51 19.12 -9.74
CA LYS A 71 29.80 20.40 -10.40
C LYS A 71 30.39 21.41 -9.41
N LEU A 72 29.74 21.62 -8.26
CA LEU A 72 30.25 22.52 -7.23
C LEU A 72 31.67 22.14 -6.75
N LEU A 73 31.95 20.84 -6.59
CA LEU A 73 33.28 20.37 -6.20
C LEU A 73 34.34 20.66 -7.27
N ASN A 74 34.00 20.53 -8.55
CA ASN A 74 34.90 20.85 -9.65
C ASN A 74 35.12 22.36 -9.79
N ASP A 75 34.08 23.17 -9.55
CA ASP A 75 34.15 24.63 -9.62
C ASP A 75 34.96 25.23 -8.44
N LEU A 76 35.15 24.47 -7.36
CA LEU A 76 35.96 24.83 -6.18
C LEU A 76 37.44 24.41 -6.29
N ARG A 77 37.82 23.70 -7.36
CA ARG A 77 39.17 23.15 -7.57
C ARG A 77 39.89 23.89 -8.68
#